data_AF-A0ABD1G4G6-F1
#
_entry.id   AF-A0ABD1G4G6-F1
#
_cell.length_a   1.000
_cell.length_b   1.000
_cell.length_c   1.000
_cell.angle_alpha   90.00
_cell.angle_beta   90.00
_cell.angle_gamma   90.00
#
_symmetry.space_group_name_H-M   'P 1'
#
loop_
_entity.id
_entity.type
_entity.pdbx_description
1 polymer ?
#
loop_
_entity_poly.entity_id
_entity_poly.type
_entity_poly.pdbx_seq_one_letter_code
_entity_poly.pdbx_strand_id
1 'polypeptide(L)'
;MKIENPSEFGDRSPESETKDMGGGEKKEEKVMEGVASLALLPSGSISGHFIQLPNSICYGLHGIELECERECSRGEDYRLIKLTVTDYDSKRERTIVVECRGHDAAKICTTDHAHGWQKDVVGMVEEKHAKHKITVHFECETLKSDEAAEDHLRKFMPKLVGMDAVVNIGRMTIAGLNFEADAEYERGENKAAPPNVAVCAET
;
A
#
# COMPACT_ATOMS: atom_id res chain seq x y z
N MET A 1 43.03 60.35 38.70
CA MET A 1 43.61 59.07 39.15
C MET A 1 43.17 57.99 38.18
N LYS A 2 44.11 57.14 37.74
CA LYS A 2 43.92 55.93 36.92
C LYS A 2 43.01 54.93 37.68
N ILE A 3 42.26 54.04 37.04
CA ILE A 3 42.60 52.61 36.77
C ILE A 3 41.28 52.00 36.20
N GLU A 4 41.15 51.59 34.93
CA GLU A 4 41.40 50.28 34.25
C GLU A 4 40.08 49.60 33.83
N ASN A 5 40.02 49.15 32.56
CA ASN A 5 39.08 48.14 32.04
C ASN A 5 39.57 46.74 32.44
N PRO A 6 38.65 45.77 32.60
CA PRO A 6 38.78 44.49 31.88
C PRO A 6 37.40 44.03 31.33
N SER A 7 37.26 43.80 30.02
CA SER A 7 37.42 42.51 29.31
C SER A 7 36.32 41.46 29.59
N GLU A 8 35.57 41.17 28.53
CA GLU A 8 35.06 39.85 28.10
C GLU A 8 34.40 38.90 29.11
N PHE A 9 33.08 38.71 28.96
CA PHE A 9 32.44 37.42 29.21
C PHE A 9 31.45 37.15 28.06
N GLY A 10 31.93 36.40 27.06
CA GLY A 10 31.09 35.72 26.09
C GLY A 10 30.61 34.41 26.70
N ASP A 11 29.30 34.27 26.92
CA ASP A 11 28.72 32.98 27.30
C ASP A 11 28.46 32.13 26.05
N ARG A 12 29.48 31.32 25.82
CA ARG A 12 29.54 30.01 25.16
C ARG A 12 28.19 29.29 25.00
N SER A 13 27.73 29.18 23.76
CA SER A 13 26.79 28.13 23.34
C SER A 13 27.40 26.74 23.62
N PRO A 14 26.65 25.76 24.14
CA PRO A 14 27.14 24.39 24.19
C PRO A 14 27.07 23.79 22.78
N GLU A 15 28.23 23.61 22.16
CA GLU A 15 28.41 22.71 21.02
C GLU A 15 28.13 21.28 21.50
N SER A 16 26.97 20.75 21.13
CA SER A 16 26.71 19.31 21.26
C SER A 16 27.34 18.63 20.05
N GLU A 17 28.53 18.05 20.28
CA GLU A 17 29.18 17.10 19.39
C GLU A 17 28.27 15.88 19.17
N THR A 18 27.49 15.88 18.10
CA THR A 18 26.85 14.66 17.61
C THR A 18 27.87 13.89 16.79
N LYS A 19 28.44 12.87 17.42
CA LYS A 19 29.22 11.81 16.76
C LYS A 19 28.38 11.16 15.68
N ASP A 20 28.74 11.42 14.43
CA ASP A 20 28.22 10.74 13.26
C ASP A 20 28.71 9.29 13.28
N MET A 21 27.79 8.37 13.52
CA MET A 21 28.03 6.92 13.52
C MET A 21 27.09 6.29 12.50
N GLY A 22 27.65 6.01 11.32
CA GLY A 22 27.26 4.89 10.48
C GLY A 22 25.98 5.09 9.68
N GLY A 23 26.15 5.58 8.44
CA GLY A 23 25.11 5.56 7.41
C GLY A 23 24.56 4.15 7.19
N GLY A 24 23.37 3.91 7.71
CA GLY A 24 22.46 2.94 7.10
C GLY A 24 22.01 3.53 5.78
N GLU A 25 22.35 2.88 4.67
CA GLU A 25 21.74 3.16 3.38
C GLU A 25 20.22 3.15 3.59
N LYS A 26 19.59 4.33 3.54
CA LYS A 26 18.14 4.42 3.38
C LYS A 26 17.87 3.78 2.02
N LYS A 27 17.49 2.49 2.00
CA LYS A 27 16.87 1.89 0.81
C LYS A 27 15.78 2.86 0.39
N GLU A 28 15.97 3.51 -0.75
CA GLU A 28 14.97 4.39 -1.32
C GLU A 28 13.68 3.57 -1.38
N GLU A 29 12.66 4.01 -0.63
CA GLU A 29 11.35 3.39 -0.71
C GLU A 29 10.89 3.53 -2.15
N LYS A 30 10.70 2.40 -2.84
CA LYS A 30 10.25 2.40 -4.22
C LYS A 30 8.83 3.00 -4.24
N VAL A 31 8.73 4.23 -4.76
CA VAL A 31 7.46 4.91 -5.01
C VAL A 31 7.07 4.66 -6.46
N MET A 32 5.85 4.19 -6.66
CA MET A 32 5.25 4.00 -7.96
C MET A 32 4.13 5.02 -8.12
N GLU A 33 4.23 5.85 -9.15
CA GLU A 33 3.23 6.84 -9.49
C GLU A 33 2.67 6.56 -10.88
N GLY A 34 1.39 6.87 -11.09
CA GLY A 34 0.76 6.65 -12.38
C GLY A 34 -0.74 6.81 -12.36
N VAL A 35 -1.40 6.14 -13.29
CA VAL A 35 -2.85 6.24 -13.51
C VAL A 35 -3.50 4.88 -13.27
N ALA A 36 -4.54 4.87 -12.45
CA ALA A 36 -5.38 3.71 -12.25
C ALA A 36 -6.73 3.87 -12.98
N SER A 37 -7.25 2.76 -13.49
CA SER A 37 -8.64 2.61 -13.91
C SER A 37 -9.27 1.49 -13.10
N LEU A 38 -10.31 1.82 -12.34
CA LEU A 38 -10.97 0.96 -11.37
C LEU A 38 -12.44 0.83 -11.74
N ALA A 39 -12.87 -0.37 -12.10
CA ALA A 39 -14.27 -0.75 -12.15
C ALA A 39 -14.75 -1.10 -10.73
N LEU A 40 -15.75 -0.37 -10.25
CA LEU A 40 -16.49 -0.70 -9.04
C LEU A 40 -17.75 -1.46 -9.43
N LEU A 41 -17.84 -2.71 -8.98
CA LEU A 41 -19.00 -3.57 -9.22
C LEU A 41 -20.11 -3.27 -8.21
N PRO A 42 -21.39 -3.55 -8.54
CA PRO A 42 -22.51 -3.44 -7.60
C PRO A 42 -22.34 -4.25 -6.31
N SER A 43 -21.50 -5.30 -6.34
CA SER A 43 -21.15 -6.10 -5.17
C SER A 43 -20.22 -5.39 -4.18
N GLY A 44 -19.75 -4.17 -4.48
CA GLY A 44 -18.72 -3.45 -3.71
C GLY A 44 -17.28 -3.87 -4.06
N SER A 45 -17.11 -4.91 -4.88
CA SER A 45 -15.80 -5.37 -5.33
C SER A 45 -15.19 -4.42 -6.36
N ILE A 46 -13.87 -4.30 -6.34
CA ILE A 46 -13.11 -3.44 -7.25
C ILE A 46 -12.26 -4.33 -8.17
N SER A 47 -12.20 -3.98 -9.45
CA SER A 47 -11.28 -4.61 -10.39
C SER A 47 -10.70 -3.55 -11.31
N GLY A 48 -9.43 -3.64 -11.67
CA GLY A 48 -8.80 -2.58 -12.42
C GLY A 48 -7.37 -2.85 -12.83
N HIS A 49 -6.76 -1.80 -13.35
CA HIS A 49 -5.34 -1.79 -13.66
C HIS A 49 -4.70 -0.47 -13.20
N PHE A 50 -3.43 -0.54 -12.81
CA PHE A 50 -2.58 0.61 -12.52
C PHE A 50 -1.42 0.62 -13.50
N ILE A 51 -1.26 1.72 -14.23
CA ILE A 51 -0.16 1.92 -15.17
C ILE A 51 0.83 2.86 -14.50
N GLN A 52 1.96 2.31 -14.08
CA GLN A 52 3.06 3.07 -13.52
C GLN A 52 3.76 3.87 -14.61
N LEU A 53 3.96 5.16 -14.37
CA LEU A 53 4.69 6.07 -15.24
C LEU A 53 6.11 6.34 -14.71
N PRO A 54 7.06 6.72 -15.57
CA PRO A 54 6.96 6.79 -17.03
C PRO A 54 7.11 5.43 -17.74
N ASN A 55 7.48 4.38 -17.00
CA ASN A 55 7.89 3.08 -17.56
C ASN A 55 6.75 2.27 -18.20
N SER A 56 5.50 2.72 -18.04
CA SER A 56 4.29 2.08 -18.58
C SER A 56 4.12 0.62 -18.14
N ILE A 57 4.56 0.30 -16.91
CA ILE A 57 4.39 -1.03 -16.32
C ILE A 57 2.95 -1.16 -15.84
N CYS A 58 2.29 -2.25 -16.21
CA CYS A 58 0.89 -2.49 -15.89
C CYS A 58 0.75 -3.48 -14.73
N TYR A 59 0.05 -3.07 -13.68
CA TYR A 59 -0.31 -3.89 -12.54
C TYR A 59 -1.81 -4.16 -12.54
N GLY A 60 -2.21 -5.37 -12.18
CA GLY A 60 -3.60 -5.71 -11.90
C GLY A 60 -4.01 -5.25 -10.52
N LEU A 61 -5.22 -4.73 -10.38
CA LEU A 61 -5.82 -4.36 -9.10
C LEU A 61 -7.11 -5.16 -8.90
N HIS A 62 -7.20 -5.83 -7.76
CA HIS A 62 -8.41 -6.54 -7.37
C HIS A 62 -8.73 -6.26 -5.90
N GLY A 63 -9.93 -5.77 -5.62
CA GLY A 63 -10.39 -5.39 -4.30
C GLY A 63 -11.63 -6.17 -3.90
N ILE A 64 -11.62 -6.72 -2.69
CA ILE A 64 -12.79 -7.35 -2.07
C ILE A 64 -13.14 -6.57 -0.81
N GLU A 65 -14.41 -6.22 -0.66
CA GLU A 65 -14.91 -5.56 0.55
C GLU A 65 -14.81 -6.48 1.76
N LEU A 66 -14.29 -5.95 2.86
CA LEU A 66 -14.18 -6.62 4.15
C LEU A 66 -15.30 -6.13 5.05
N GLU A 67 -16.00 -7.06 5.69
CA GLU A 67 -16.96 -6.74 6.73
C GLU A 67 -16.22 -6.15 7.94
N CYS A 68 -16.66 -4.97 8.39
CA CYS A 68 -16.17 -4.37 9.63
C CYS A 68 -17.34 -3.77 10.42
N GLU A 69 -17.24 -3.80 11.74
CA GLU A 69 -18.18 -3.08 12.58
C GLU A 69 -18.00 -1.58 12.29
N ARG A 70 -19.07 -0.96 11.76
CA ARG A 70 -19.07 0.47 11.45
C ARG A 70 -18.86 1.25 12.74
N GLU A 71 -17.67 1.81 12.92
CA GLU A 71 -17.47 2.86 13.92
C GLU A 71 -18.31 4.06 13.51
N CYS A 72 -19.30 4.47 14.33
CA CYS A 72 -20.24 5.55 14.03
C CYS A 72 -19.58 6.92 13.70
N SER A 73 -18.26 7.05 13.89
CA SER A 73 -17.47 8.25 13.55
C SER A 73 -16.99 8.28 12.10
N ARG A 74 -16.98 7.12 11.41
CA ARG A 74 -16.55 7.00 10.01
C ARG A 74 -17.82 6.91 9.17
N GLY A 75 -18.08 7.91 8.34
CA GLY A 75 -19.36 8.10 7.62
C GLY A 75 -19.82 6.89 6.80
N GLU A 76 -21.07 6.91 6.34
CA GLU A 76 -21.75 5.76 5.71
C GLU A 76 -21.04 5.18 4.47
N ASP A 77 -20.23 5.99 3.79
CA ASP A 77 -19.48 5.59 2.58
C ASP A 77 -18.09 5.01 2.88
N TYR A 78 -17.79 4.69 4.15
CA TYR A 78 -16.55 4.06 4.56
C TYR A 78 -16.57 2.55 4.30
N ARG A 79 -15.58 2.05 3.56
CA ARG A 79 -15.39 0.62 3.30
C ARG A 79 -13.94 0.23 3.55
N LEU A 80 -13.72 -0.98 4.06
CA LEU A 80 -12.41 -1.62 4.07
C LEU A 80 -12.31 -2.55 2.88
N ILE A 81 -11.22 -2.42 2.12
CA ILE A 81 -10.98 -3.25 0.94
C ILE A 81 -9.69 -4.03 1.16
N LYS A 82 -9.78 -5.35 0.99
CA LYS A 82 -8.62 -6.21 0.75
C LYS A 82 -8.19 -6.01 -0.70
N LEU A 83 -7.19 -5.16 -0.91
CA LEU A 83 -6.67 -4.83 -2.22
C LEU A 83 -5.46 -5.71 -2.53
N THR A 84 -5.56 -6.48 -3.61
CA THR A 84 -4.50 -7.28 -4.19
C THR A 84 -3.95 -6.57 -5.41
N VAL A 85 -2.65 -6.23 -5.35
CA VAL A 85 -1.87 -5.69 -6.45
C VAL A 85 -1.09 -6.83 -7.09
N THR A 86 -1.29 -7.03 -8.39
CA THR A 86 -0.67 -8.10 -9.18
C THR A 86 0.32 -7.50 -10.16
N ASP A 87 1.57 -7.93 -10.11
CA ASP A 87 2.53 -7.69 -11.17
C ASP A 87 2.31 -8.71 -12.29
N TYR A 88 1.86 -8.25 -13.46
CA TYR A 88 1.59 -9.13 -14.58
C TYR A 88 2.84 -9.73 -15.21
N ASP A 89 4.01 -9.12 -15.04
CA ASP A 89 5.26 -9.62 -15.61
C ASP A 89 5.80 -10.76 -14.76
N SER A 90 5.91 -10.54 -13.44
CA SER A 90 6.42 -11.55 -12.52
C SER A 90 5.36 -12.55 -12.03
N LYS A 91 4.07 -12.30 -12.30
CA LYS A 91 2.90 -13.05 -11.79
C LYS A 91 2.84 -13.09 -10.26
N ARG A 92 3.42 -12.08 -9.60
CA ARG A 92 3.44 -11.97 -8.14
C ARG A 92 2.29 -11.09 -7.68
N GLU A 93 1.80 -11.41 -6.49
CA GLU A 93 0.68 -10.71 -5.88
C GLU A 93 1.07 -10.24 -4.48
N ARG A 94 0.68 -9.01 -4.14
CA ARG A 94 0.74 -8.50 -2.78
C ARG A 94 -0.62 -7.96 -2.39
N THR A 95 -1.04 -8.34 -1.18
CA THR A 95 -2.34 -7.99 -0.63
C THR A 95 -2.15 -7.05 0.54
N ILE A 96 -2.92 -5.97 0.54
CA ILE A 96 -2.92 -4.91 1.55
C ILE A 96 -4.36 -4.55 1.90
N VAL A 97 -4.58 -4.05 3.10
CA VAL A 97 -5.89 -3.52 3.51
C VAL A 97 -5.86 -2.00 3.33
N VAL A 98 -6.87 -1.47 2.65
CA VAL A 98 -7.00 -0.04 2.35
C VAL A 98 -8.39 0.45 2.73
N GLU A 99 -8.49 1.73 3.06
CA GLU A 99 -9.77 2.41 3.22
C GLU A 99 -10.24 2.88 1.86
N CYS A 100 -11.50 2.61 1.53
CA CYS A 100 -12.19 3.16 0.39
C CYS A 100 -13.28 4.12 0.89
N ARG A 101 -13.32 5.32 0.30
CA ARG A 101 -14.29 6.36 0.65
C ARG A 101 -15.00 6.87 -0.58
N GLY A 102 -16.24 7.32 -0.37
CA GLY A 102 -17.16 7.72 -1.43
C GLY A 102 -17.96 6.52 -1.92
N HIS A 103 -19.25 6.73 -2.18
CA HIS A 103 -20.17 5.70 -2.66
C HIS A 103 -19.65 5.00 -3.94
N ASP A 104 -19.01 5.78 -4.80
CA ASP A 104 -18.41 5.39 -6.07
C ASP A 104 -16.95 4.95 -5.98
N ALA A 105 -16.37 4.82 -4.79
CA ALA A 105 -14.94 4.55 -4.57
C ALA A 105 -14.01 5.67 -5.09
N ALA A 106 -14.45 6.93 -4.99
CA ALA A 106 -13.67 8.10 -5.41
C ALA A 106 -12.28 8.20 -4.77
N LYS A 107 -12.06 7.63 -3.57
CA LYS A 107 -10.77 7.66 -2.88
C LYS A 107 -10.40 6.31 -2.28
N ILE A 108 -9.14 5.93 -2.42
CA ILE A 108 -8.55 4.78 -1.73
C ILE A 108 -7.29 5.25 -1.00
N CYS A 109 -7.20 4.99 0.29
CA CYS A 109 -6.07 5.41 1.12
C CYS A 109 -5.58 4.26 2.00
N THR A 110 -4.33 4.35 2.42
CA THR A 110 -3.77 3.46 3.45
C THR A 110 -4.57 3.60 4.73
N THR A 111 -4.75 2.51 5.46
CA THR A 111 -5.44 2.54 6.74
C THR A 111 -4.54 3.14 7.84
N ASP A 112 -5.07 4.11 8.57
CA ASP A 112 -4.30 4.81 9.60
C ASP A 112 -4.38 4.14 10.98
N HIS A 113 -5.50 3.51 11.33
CA HIS A 113 -5.71 2.86 12.64
C HIS A 113 -6.65 1.65 12.54
N ALA A 114 -6.20 0.51 13.07
CA ALA A 114 -6.89 -0.78 13.10
C ALA A 114 -7.74 -1.02 14.36
N HIS A 115 -7.89 -0.02 15.23
CA HIS A 115 -8.69 -0.15 16.45
C HIS A 115 -10.14 -0.50 16.10
N GLY A 116 -10.69 -1.53 16.75
CA GLY A 116 -12.08 -1.98 16.54
C GLY A 116 -12.30 -2.99 15.41
N TRP A 117 -11.26 -3.39 14.68
CA TRP A 117 -11.42 -4.37 13.60
C TRP A 117 -11.49 -5.82 14.10
N GLN A 118 -12.11 -6.66 13.29
CA GLN A 118 -12.07 -8.11 13.51
C GLN A 118 -10.61 -8.59 13.53
N LYS A 119 -10.33 -9.56 14.42
CA LYS A 119 -8.98 -10.11 14.62
C LYS A 119 -8.33 -10.57 13.32
N ASP A 120 -9.11 -11.08 12.38
CA ASP A 120 -8.62 -11.56 11.08
C ASP A 120 -8.14 -10.41 10.19
N VAL A 121 -8.78 -9.24 10.25
CA VAL A 121 -8.34 -8.03 9.53
C VAL A 121 -7.12 -7.41 10.21
N VAL A 122 -7.10 -7.38 11.54
CA VAL A 122 -5.94 -6.93 12.33
C VAL A 122 -4.72 -7.80 12.01
N GLY A 123 -4.88 -9.12 12.03
CA GLY A 123 -3.83 -10.08 11.68
C GLY A 123 -3.29 -9.85 10.26
N MET A 124 -4.15 -9.56 9.28
CA MET A 124 -3.70 -9.23 7.92
C MET A 124 -2.85 -7.96 7.83
N VAL A 125 -3.12 -6.95 8.67
CA VAL A 125 -2.34 -5.71 8.74
C VAL A 125 -1.07 -5.87 9.57
N GLU A 126 -1.10 -6.69 10.62
CA GLU A 126 0.03 -6.89 11.53
C GLU A 126 1.04 -7.95 11.02
N GLU A 127 0.58 -9.04 10.37
CA GLU A 127 1.43 -10.19 10.00
C GLU A 127 2.38 -9.94 8.81
N LYS A 128 2.20 -8.88 8.01
CA LYS A 128 2.95 -8.73 6.73
C LYS A 128 3.83 -7.50 6.58
N HIS A 129 3.92 -6.63 7.59
CA HIS A 129 4.65 -5.35 7.50
C HIS A 129 5.91 -5.24 8.36
N ALA A 130 6.52 -6.36 8.76
CA ALA A 130 7.65 -6.35 9.68
C ALA A 130 8.93 -5.63 9.16
N LYS A 131 9.01 -5.23 7.88
CA LYS A 131 10.15 -4.44 7.37
C LYS A 131 9.82 -3.20 6.52
N HIS A 132 8.69 -3.14 5.82
CA HIS A 132 8.30 -1.95 5.05
C HIS A 132 6.78 -1.73 5.08
N LYS A 133 6.36 -0.52 5.45
CA LYS A 133 4.94 -0.12 5.41
C LYS A 133 4.58 0.19 3.96
N ILE A 134 3.70 -0.61 3.36
CA ILE A 134 3.16 -0.29 2.04
C ILE A 134 2.12 0.81 2.23
N THR A 135 2.20 1.87 1.43
CA THR A 135 1.18 2.91 1.39
C THR A 135 0.56 2.97 0.01
N VAL A 136 -0.75 3.22 -0.02
CA VAL A 136 -1.55 3.45 -1.22
C VAL A 136 -2.33 4.74 -1.07
N HIS A 137 -2.38 5.49 -2.16
CA HIS A 137 -3.27 6.62 -2.34
C HIS A 137 -3.82 6.59 -3.76
N PHE A 138 -5.13 6.72 -3.91
CA PHE A 138 -5.83 6.90 -5.17
C PHE A 138 -6.87 8.00 -5.01
N GLU A 139 -6.96 8.86 -6.02
CA GLU A 139 -7.99 9.88 -6.11
C GLU A 139 -8.56 9.90 -7.53
N CYS A 140 -9.88 9.72 -7.61
CA CYS A 140 -10.61 9.75 -8.87
C CYS A 140 -10.58 11.16 -9.48
N GLU A 141 -10.24 11.23 -10.76
CA GLU A 141 -10.28 12.45 -11.58
C GLU A 141 -11.41 12.39 -12.61
N THR A 142 -11.84 11.18 -13.00
CA THR A 142 -12.91 10.96 -13.98
C THR A 142 -13.72 9.74 -13.60
N LEU A 143 -15.01 9.97 -13.33
CA LEU A 143 -16.01 8.92 -13.14
C LEU A 143 -16.77 8.69 -14.44
N LYS A 144 -16.95 7.43 -14.81
CA LYS A 144 -17.80 7.01 -15.93
C LYS A 144 -18.90 6.08 -15.43
N SER A 145 -20.12 6.30 -15.91
CA SER A 145 -21.28 5.45 -15.68
C SER A 145 -21.92 5.02 -17.00
N ASP A 146 -22.85 4.07 -16.93
CA ASP A 146 -23.72 3.68 -18.03
C ASP A 146 -22.94 3.34 -19.32
N GLU A 147 -23.36 3.87 -20.46
CA GLU A 147 -22.73 3.65 -21.76
C GLU A 147 -21.24 4.02 -21.77
N ALA A 148 -20.85 5.12 -21.10
CA ALA A 148 -19.46 5.53 -21.04
C ALA A 148 -18.58 4.57 -20.22
N ALA A 149 -19.13 3.95 -19.18
CA ALA A 149 -18.47 2.90 -18.43
C ALA A 149 -18.35 1.63 -19.29
N GLU A 150 -19.45 1.18 -19.89
CA GLU A 150 -19.50 -0.02 -20.73
C GLU A 150 -18.51 0.05 -21.91
N ASP A 151 -18.42 1.20 -22.59
CA ASP A 151 -17.44 1.41 -23.66
C ASP A 151 -16.00 1.33 -23.15
N HIS A 152 -15.74 1.83 -21.95
CA HIS A 152 -14.43 1.68 -21.32
C HIS A 152 -14.14 0.21 -20.98
N LEU A 153 -15.11 -0.51 -20.39
CA LEU A 153 -14.97 -1.92 -20.05
C LEU A 153 -14.70 -2.77 -21.28
N ARG A 154 -15.44 -2.57 -22.38
CA ARG A 154 -15.21 -3.30 -23.65
C ARG A 154 -13.76 -3.19 -24.13
N LYS A 155 -13.15 -2.03 -23.94
CA LYS A 155 -11.78 -1.76 -24.42
C LYS A 155 -10.70 -2.28 -23.48
N PHE A 156 -10.88 -2.12 -22.17
CA PHE A 156 -9.80 -2.31 -21.20
C PHE A 156 -10.04 -3.46 -20.20
N MET A 157 -11.30 -3.80 -19.94
CA MET A 157 -11.70 -4.82 -18.95
C MET A 157 -12.89 -5.65 -19.49
N PRO A 158 -12.73 -6.36 -20.62
CA PRO A 158 -13.87 -6.93 -21.35
C PRO A 158 -14.63 -8.01 -20.57
N LYS A 159 -14.03 -8.59 -19.54
CA LYS A 159 -14.67 -9.57 -18.65
C LYS A 159 -15.73 -8.96 -17.73
N LEU A 160 -15.78 -7.63 -17.61
CA LEU A 160 -16.69 -6.92 -16.71
C LEU A 160 -17.86 -6.25 -17.45
N VAL A 161 -17.92 -6.37 -18.78
CA VAL A 161 -18.99 -5.81 -19.61
C VAL A 161 -20.35 -6.40 -19.21
N GLY A 162 -21.35 -5.54 -19.05
CA GLY A 162 -22.70 -5.95 -18.64
C GLY A 162 -22.83 -6.30 -17.16
N MET A 163 -21.82 -5.99 -16.34
CA MET A 163 -21.87 -6.17 -14.88
C MET A 163 -22.32 -4.90 -14.14
N ASP A 164 -22.81 -3.89 -14.87
CA ASP A 164 -23.31 -2.62 -14.32
C ASP A 164 -22.28 -1.91 -13.42
N ALA A 165 -21.02 -1.94 -13.86
CA ALA A 165 -19.90 -1.35 -13.13
C ALA A 165 -19.76 0.14 -13.47
N VAL A 166 -19.43 0.96 -12.48
CA VAL A 166 -18.91 2.32 -12.71
C VAL A 166 -17.40 2.29 -12.80
N VAL A 167 -16.79 3.18 -13.59
CA VAL A 167 -15.33 3.23 -13.77
C VAL A 167 -14.76 4.54 -13.25
N ASN A 168 -13.86 4.44 -12.28
CA ASN A 168 -13.06 5.55 -11.76
C ASN A 168 -11.68 5.54 -12.40
N ILE A 169 -11.29 6.67 -12.97
CA ILE A 169 -9.96 6.88 -13.54
C ILE A 169 -9.31 8.02 -12.78
N GLY A 170 -8.07 7.83 -12.33
CA GLY A 170 -7.39 8.86 -11.56
C GLY A 170 -5.96 8.51 -11.20
N ARG A 171 -5.32 9.44 -10.47
CA ARG A 171 -3.93 9.26 -10.05
C ARG A 171 -3.85 8.25 -8.92
N MET A 172 -2.83 7.40 -9.00
CA MET A 172 -2.51 6.44 -7.98
C MET A 172 -1.03 6.49 -7.63
N THR A 173 -0.74 6.44 -6.34
CA THR A 173 0.59 6.33 -5.77
C THR A 173 0.64 5.11 -4.85
N ILE A 174 1.64 4.26 -5.05
CA ILE A 174 1.93 3.10 -4.19
C ILE A 174 3.39 3.19 -3.75
N ALA A 175 3.67 3.29 -2.45
CA ALA A 175 5.03 3.28 -1.92
C ALA A 175 5.31 2.03 -1.08
N GLY A 176 6.56 1.61 -1.04
CA GLY A 176 7.02 0.47 -0.24
C GLY A 176 6.70 -0.91 -0.83
N LEU A 177 6.05 -0.98 -2.00
CA LEU A 177 5.75 -2.23 -2.69
C LEU A 177 6.95 -2.67 -3.54
N ASN A 178 7.57 -3.80 -3.19
CA ASN A 178 8.73 -4.35 -3.90
C ASN A 178 8.66 -5.88 -4.08
N PHE A 179 8.14 -6.31 -5.23
CA PHE A 179 8.00 -7.72 -5.60
C PHE A 179 9.33 -8.51 -5.70
N GLU A 180 10.47 -7.84 -5.93
CA GLU A 180 11.79 -8.48 -6.08
C GLU A 180 12.45 -8.75 -4.73
N ALA A 181 12.47 -7.77 -3.83
CA ALA A 181 12.98 -7.95 -2.46
C ALA A 181 12.19 -9.04 -1.72
N ASP A 182 10.90 -9.11 -1.98
CA ASP A 182 10.00 -10.15 -1.50
C ASP A 182 10.41 -11.55 -2.01
N ALA A 183 10.88 -11.67 -3.25
CA ALA A 183 11.38 -12.93 -3.84
C ALA A 183 12.60 -13.47 -3.10
N GLU A 184 13.52 -12.58 -2.76
CA GLU A 184 14.77 -12.93 -2.12
C GLU A 184 14.55 -13.36 -0.67
N TYR A 185 13.63 -12.70 0.01
CA TYR A 185 13.23 -13.06 1.38
C TYR A 185 12.58 -14.45 1.44
N GLU A 186 11.59 -14.73 0.58
CA GLU A 186 10.92 -16.04 0.52
C GLU A 186 11.90 -17.18 0.17
N ARG A 187 12.91 -16.90 -0.67
CA ARG A 187 14.00 -17.86 -0.96
C ARG A 187 14.98 -18.03 0.20
N GLY A 188 15.14 -17.01 1.04
CA GLY A 188 15.98 -17.05 2.24
C GLY A 188 15.36 -17.88 3.36
N GLU A 189 14.06 -17.71 3.63
CA GLU A 189 13.33 -18.49 4.64
C GLU A 189 13.25 -19.98 4.29
N ASN A 190 13.01 -20.32 3.01
CA ASN A 190 12.97 -21.72 2.57
C ASN A 190 14.33 -22.44 2.64
N LYS A 191 15.45 -21.71 2.73
CA LYS A 191 16.78 -22.30 2.94
C LYS A 191 17.11 -22.52 4.42
N ALA A 192 16.35 -21.94 5.34
CA ALA A 192 16.58 -22.03 6.78
C ALA A 192 15.84 -23.20 7.45
N ALA A 193 14.98 -23.92 6.73
CA ALA A 193 14.34 -25.14 7.25
C ALA A 193 15.37 -26.29 7.31
N PRO A 194 15.74 -26.81 8.50
CA PRO A 194 16.64 -27.95 8.59
C PRO A 194 15.97 -29.19 8.00
N PRO A 195 16.72 -30.08 7.32
CA PRO A 195 16.17 -31.34 6.85
C PRO A 195 15.70 -32.17 8.04
N ASN A 196 14.46 -32.65 7.98
CA ASN A 196 13.90 -33.60 8.95
C ASN A 196 14.84 -34.81 9.04
N VAL A 197 15.55 -34.94 10.17
CA VAL A 197 16.30 -36.16 10.50
C VAL A 197 15.26 -37.22 10.85
N ALA A 198 15.04 -38.15 9.91
CA ALA A 198 14.27 -39.35 10.17
C ALA A 198 15.03 -40.18 11.23
N VAL A 199 14.49 -40.20 12.45
CA VAL A 199 14.93 -41.14 13.49
C VAL A 199 14.30 -42.49 13.15
N CYS A 200 15.08 -43.37 12.53
CA CYS A 200 14.76 -44.79 12.46
C CYS A 200 14.91 -45.37 13.87
N ALA A 201 13.80 -45.69 14.52
CA ALA A 201 13.78 -46.57 15.68
C ALA A 201 13.62 -48.01 15.15
N GLU A 202 14.69 -48.79 15.19
CA GLU A 202 14.60 -50.24 15.10
C GLU A 202 14.55 -50.82 16.52
N THR A 203 13.52 -51.64 16.74
CA THR A 203 13.18 -52.39 17.97
C THR A 203 14.12 -53.55 18.24
#